data_AF-A0A7I8CP25-F1
#
_entry.id   AF-A0A7I8CP25-F1
#
_cell.length_a   1.000
_cell.length_b   1.000
_cell.length_c   1.000
_cell.angle_alpha   90.00
_cell.angle_beta   90.00
_cell.angle_gamma   90.00
#
_symmetry.space_group_name_H-M   'P 1'
#
loop_
_entity.id
_entity.type
_entity.pdbx_description
1 polymer ?
#
loop_
_entity_poly.entity_id
_entity_poly.type
_entity_poly.pdbx_seq_one_letter_code
_entity_poly.pdbx_strand_id
1 'polypeptide(L)'
;MSIVLFDAGEGFAERAADTLTSLGYTNVALLAGGLDGWIRAGGEVFRDVNVLSKAFGEFVEAQRHTPSLSAEAVDALLKNGDDVVVLDARRFDEYQTMNIPGSISVPGAELVLRARALAPKPTTRVIVNCAGRTRSIIGTQSLVNAGLPNPVAALRNGTIGWTLAGQQLEHGSDRRFDPQAGLDAADIDASQRSALALAQRAGVGRTTLDEAARWAADPSRTTYRFDVRTPAEYERAHAPGFQGAPGGQLVQETDMFAPVRGARVALFDDDGVRANMTASWLAQMNIDTYVVDAASPDDLTASGPWRAAKPQPASTPTLAPQELAAVLADAASGTVVLDVTSSANHVKAHIPGAHWIVRSRLSNAFDDLRALPDAKRYVVTCGTNALAPYIAPEVAALTGKPVHVLDGGTSAWVRAGLPVESGDARLASPRIDRYRRPYEGTDNAREAMNAYLEWEYGLVAQLDRDGTHGFFVI
;
A
#
# COMPACT_ATOMS: atom_id res chain seq x y z
N MET A 1 -5.84 -9.02 22.36
CA MET A 1 -6.35 -9.31 21.00
C MET A 1 -5.85 -10.69 20.56
N SER A 2 -6.64 -11.48 19.83
CA SER A 2 -6.21 -12.78 19.26
C SER A 2 -5.46 -12.60 17.95
N ILE A 3 -4.32 -13.27 17.79
CA ILE A 3 -3.58 -13.35 16.52
C ILE A 3 -3.62 -14.81 16.07
N VAL A 4 -4.12 -15.05 14.85
CA VAL A 4 -4.15 -16.38 14.24
C VAL A 4 -3.23 -16.38 13.03
N LEU A 5 -2.21 -17.23 13.06
CA LEU A 5 -1.23 -17.37 11.99
C LEU A 5 -1.53 -18.63 11.17
N PHE A 6 -1.19 -18.60 9.89
CA PHE A 6 -1.29 -19.76 9.02
C PHE A 6 -0.26 -19.67 7.88
N ASP A 7 0.02 -20.82 7.29
CA ASP A 7 0.73 -20.98 6.02
C ASP A 7 0.11 -22.17 5.26
N ALA A 8 0.79 -22.66 4.22
CA ALA A 8 0.39 -23.81 3.42
C ALA A 8 1.21 -25.08 3.75
N GLY A 9 1.76 -25.17 4.97
CA GLY A 9 2.54 -26.31 5.46
C GLY A 9 4.07 -26.13 5.37
N GLU A 10 4.56 -24.92 5.06
CA GLU A 10 5.98 -24.63 4.97
C GLU A 10 6.69 -24.54 6.35
N GLY A 11 5.93 -24.41 7.44
CA GLY A 11 6.47 -24.26 8.80
C GLY A 11 6.85 -22.81 9.16
N PHE A 12 6.35 -21.84 8.39
CA PHE A 12 6.52 -20.41 8.66
C PHE A 12 5.62 -19.93 9.80
N ALA A 13 4.41 -20.48 9.92
CA ALA A 13 3.43 -20.06 10.92
C ALA A 13 3.91 -20.34 12.35
N GLU A 14 4.48 -21.51 12.62
CA GLU A 14 5.05 -21.88 13.92
C GLU A 14 6.19 -20.94 14.32
N ARG A 15 7.12 -20.67 13.39
CA ARG A 15 8.25 -19.76 13.62
C ARG A 15 7.77 -18.33 13.91
N ALA A 16 6.74 -17.89 13.20
CA ALA A 16 6.12 -16.59 13.45
C ALA A 16 5.44 -16.57 14.83
N ALA A 17 4.79 -17.66 15.26
CA ALA A 17 4.15 -17.76 16.56
C ALA A 17 5.16 -17.67 17.72
N ASP A 18 6.29 -18.38 17.61
CA ASP A 18 7.39 -18.31 18.57
C ASP A 18 7.94 -16.88 18.66
N THR A 19 8.15 -16.24 17.50
CA THR A 19 8.63 -14.87 17.42
C THR A 19 7.67 -13.90 18.10
N LEU A 20 6.37 -13.95 17.78
CA LEU A 20 5.37 -13.07 18.40
C LEU A 20 5.26 -13.30 19.91
N THR A 21 5.33 -14.56 20.36
CA THR A 21 5.33 -14.89 21.79
C THR A 21 6.54 -14.28 22.49
N SER A 22 7.73 -14.37 21.89
CA SER A 22 8.95 -13.74 22.43
C SER A 22 8.89 -12.21 22.47
N LEU A 23 8.09 -11.60 21.58
CA LEU A 23 7.82 -10.16 21.56
C LEU A 23 6.73 -9.74 22.56
N GLY A 24 6.17 -10.67 23.33
CA GLY A 24 5.21 -10.41 24.39
C GLY A 24 3.74 -10.50 23.95
N TYR A 25 3.44 -10.97 22.75
CA TYR A 25 2.05 -11.25 22.36
C TYR A 25 1.55 -12.49 23.11
N THR A 26 0.47 -12.34 23.86
CA THR A 26 0.00 -13.37 24.81
C THR A 26 -1.13 -14.24 24.28
N ASN A 27 -1.73 -13.89 23.14
CA ASN A 27 -2.83 -14.64 22.55
C ASN A 27 -2.54 -14.89 21.06
N VAL A 28 -1.67 -15.87 20.83
CA VAL A 28 -1.20 -16.30 19.51
C VAL A 28 -1.66 -17.74 19.29
N ALA A 29 -2.26 -18.01 18.14
CA ALA A 29 -2.73 -19.34 17.75
C ALA A 29 -2.33 -19.64 16.30
N LEU A 30 -2.29 -20.92 15.97
CA LEU A 30 -2.15 -21.41 14.60
C LEU A 30 -3.52 -21.83 14.07
N LEU A 31 -3.81 -21.51 12.82
CA LEU A 31 -5.01 -21.97 12.15
C LEU A 31 -4.95 -23.49 11.98
N ALA A 32 -5.96 -24.20 12.50
CA ALA A 32 -6.00 -25.65 12.47
C ALA A 32 -5.93 -26.18 11.02
N GLY A 33 -4.84 -26.89 10.69
CA GLY A 33 -4.60 -27.44 9.36
C GLY A 33 -4.16 -26.42 8.30
N GLY A 34 -3.80 -25.19 8.69
CA GLY A 34 -3.31 -24.15 7.79
C GLY A 34 -4.33 -23.76 6.71
N LEU A 35 -3.84 -23.32 5.55
CA LEU A 35 -4.67 -22.97 4.40
C LEU A 35 -5.56 -24.14 3.95
N ASP A 36 -5.04 -25.37 3.91
CA ASP A 36 -5.86 -26.53 3.55
C ASP A 36 -6.96 -26.80 4.56
N GLY A 37 -6.73 -26.49 5.83
CA GLY A 37 -7.73 -26.56 6.90
C GLY A 37 -8.88 -25.61 6.65
N TRP A 38 -8.58 -24.36 6.26
CA TRP A 38 -9.58 -23.37 5.86
C TRP A 38 -10.44 -23.86 4.69
N ILE A 39 -9.78 -24.36 3.63
CA ILE A 39 -10.47 -24.88 2.43
C ILE A 39 -11.36 -26.08 2.78
N ARG A 40 -10.84 -27.04 3.56
CA ARG A 40 -11.62 -28.22 3.98
C ARG A 40 -12.81 -27.86 4.87
N ALA A 41 -12.71 -26.78 5.64
CA ALA A 41 -13.81 -26.26 6.43
C ALA A 41 -14.88 -25.51 5.60
N GLY A 42 -14.67 -25.38 4.28
CA GLY A 42 -15.57 -24.67 3.36
C GLY A 42 -15.32 -23.16 3.31
N GLY A 43 -14.19 -22.67 3.84
CA GLY A 43 -13.84 -21.26 3.77
C GLY A 43 -13.47 -20.83 2.35
N GLU A 44 -13.99 -19.68 1.92
CA GLU A 44 -13.67 -19.10 0.61
C GLU A 44 -12.21 -18.63 0.57
N VAL A 45 -11.52 -18.84 -0.56
CA VAL A 45 -10.14 -18.40 -0.75
C VAL A 45 -10.07 -17.41 -1.90
N PHE A 46 -9.44 -16.29 -1.64
CA PHE A 46 -9.22 -15.24 -2.63
C PHE A 46 -7.76 -15.22 -3.08
N ARG A 47 -7.54 -14.79 -4.32
CA ARG A 47 -6.20 -14.50 -4.88
C ARG A 47 -5.97 -12.99 -4.98
N ASP A 48 -4.77 -12.59 -5.42
CA ASP A 48 -4.31 -11.19 -5.48
C ASP A 48 -4.13 -10.59 -4.07
N VAL A 49 -4.02 -9.26 -3.97
CA VAL A 49 -3.79 -8.50 -2.74
C VAL A 49 -4.86 -7.41 -2.58
N ASN A 50 -5.05 -6.95 -1.34
CA ASN A 50 -6.03 -5.92 -1.00
C ASN A 50 -7.46 -6.28 -1.42
N VAL A 51 -7.78 -7.56 -1.32
CA VAL A 51 -9.04 -8.15 -1.81
C VAL A 51 -10.25 -7.51 -1.14
N LEU A 52 -10.18 -7.21 0.16
CA LEU A 52 -11.25 -6.52 0.90
C LEU A 52 -11.69 -5.25 0.15
N SER A 53 -10.72 -4.39 -0.17
CA SER A 53 -10.94 -3.11 -0.84
C SER A 53 -11.38 -3.27 -2.30
N LYS A 54 -10.80 -4.22 -3.02
CA LYS A 54 -11.13 -4.47 -4.45
C LYS A 54 -12.54 -5.05 -4.60
N ALA A 55 -12.87 -6.04 -3.79
CA ALA A 55 -14.19 -6.67 -3.78
C ALA A 55 -15.26 -5.66 -3.34
N PHE A 56 -14.96 -4.78 -2.38
CA PHE A 56 -15.84 -3.68 -2.04
C PHE A 56 -16.06 -2.71 -3.22
N GLY A 57 -15.03 -2.40 -3.99
CA GLY A 57 -15.18 -1.59 -5.21
C GLY A 57 -16.18 -2.19 -6.21
N GLU A 58 -16.08 -3.50 -6.46
CA GLU A 58 -17.03 -4.21 -7.34
C GLU A 58 -18.44 -4.27 -6.73
N PHE A 59 -18.55 -4.44 -5.41
CA PHE A 59 -19.83 -4.38 -4.69
C PHE A 59 -20.51 -3.01 -4.84
N VAL A 60 -19.74 -1.91 -4.80
CA VAL A 60 -20.25 -0.56 -5.04
C VAL A 60 -20.80 -0.40 -6.46
N GLU A 61 -20.04 -0.83 -7.48
CA GLU A 61 -20.52 -0.75 -8.88
C GLU A 61 -21.79 -1.58 -9.09
N ALA A 62 -21.86 -2.79 -8.52
CA ALA A 62 -23.03 -3.66 -8.63
C ALA A 62 -24.30 -3.04 -8.03
N GLN A 63 -24.18 -2.37 -6.87
CA GLN A 63 -25.32 -1.79 -6.15
C GLN A 63 -25.74 -0.41 -6.67
N ARG A 64 -24.78 0.40 -7.15
CA ARG A 64 -25.02 1.80 -7.52
C ARG A 64 -25.02 2.06 -9.01
N HIS A 65 -24.66 1.05 -9.82
CA HIS A 65 -24.50 1.16 -11.26
C HIS A 65 -23.60 2.34 -11.62
N THR A 66 -22.46 2.45 -10.93
CA THR A 66 -21.49 3.54 -11.08
C THR A 66 -21.22 3.80 -12.57
N PRO A 67 -21.45 5.02 -13.08
CA PRO A 67 -21.32 5.28 -14.50
C PRO A 67 -19.90 5.00 -15.00
N SER A 68 -19.77 4.37 -16.18
CA SER A 68 -18.47 4.12 -16.81
C SER A 68 -18.51 4.25 -18.33
N LEU A 69 -17.39 4.70 -18.91
CA LEU A 69 -17.16 4.76 -20.36
C LEU A 69 -16.04 3.79 -20.76
N SER A 70 -16.13 3.22 -21.96
CA SER A 70 -15.05 2.40 -22.51
C SER A 70 -13.82 3.25 -22.87
N ALA A 71 -12.68 2.59 -23.05
CA ALA A 71 -11.44 3.25 -23.45
C ALA A 71 -11.58 3.92 -24.84
N GLU A 72 -12.26 3.28 -25.78
CA GLU A 72 -12.56 3.81 -27.11
C GLU A 72 -13.46 5.05 -27.04
N ALA A 73 -14.48 5.03 -26.18
CA ALA A 73 -15.36 6.17 -25.98
C ALA A 73 -14.59 7.37 -25.42
N VAL A 74 -13.74 7.17 -24.40
CA VAL A 74 -12.94 8.25 -23.81
C VAL A 74 -11.91 8.79 -24.80
N ASP A 75 -11.20 7.92 -25.53
CA ASP A 75 -10.25 8.31 -26.58
C ASP A 75 -10.92 9.13 -27.70
N ALA A 76 -12.14 8.77 -28.10
CA ALA A 76 -12.91 9.54 -29.06
C ALA A 76 -13.22 10.95 -28.55
N LEU A 77 -13.64 11.10 -27.28
CA LEU A 77 -13.89 12.42 -26.67
C LEU A 77 -12.62 13.28 -26.69
N LEU A 78 -11.48 12.71 -26.29
CA LEU A 78 -10.20 13.41 -26.27
C LEU A 78 -9.76 13.85 -27.67
N LYS A 79 -9.91 12.98 -28.68
CA LYS A 79 -9.53 13.27 -30.07
C LYS A 79 -10.45 14.29 -30.74
N ASN A 80 -11.73 14.32 -30.36
CA ASN A 80 -12.69 15.30 -30.87
C ASN A 80 -12.52 16.68 -30.22
N GLY A 81 -11.71 16.80 -29.16
CA GLY A 81 -11.55 18.04 -28.41
C GLY A 81 -12.77 18.40 -27.57
N ASP A 82 -13.54 17.39 -27.13
CA ASP A 82 -14.67 17.59 -26.23
C ASP A 82 -14.20 18.14 -24.87
N ASP A 83 -15.07 18.89 -24.17
CA ASP A 83 -14.78 19.46 -22.85
C ASP A 83 -14.78 18.36 -21.77
N VAL A 84 -13.62 17.71 -21.60
CA VAL A 84 -13.40 16.58 -20.70
C VAL A 84 -12.15 16.80 -19.85
N VAL A 85 -12.23 16.44 -18.56
CA VAL A 85 -11.07 16.28 -17.69
C VAL A 85 -10.94 14.83 -17.26
N VAL A 86 -9.72 14.29 -17.29
CA VAL A 86 -9.40 12.93 -16.84
C VAL A 86 -8.56 13.02 -15.56
N LEU A 87 -9.07 12.48 -14.45
CA LEU A 87 -8.47 12.53 -13.12
C LEU A 87 -7.98 11.13 -12.71
N ASP A 88 -6.67 10.98 -12.49
CA ASP A 88 -6.07 9.71 -12.07
C ASP A 88 -6.04 9.59 -10.55
N ALA A 89 -6.80 8.62 -10.02
CA ALA A 89 -7.04 8.42 -8.59
C ALA A 89 -5.93 7.64 -7.86
N ARG A 90 -4.86 7.24 -8.57
CA ARG A 90 -3.75 6.47 -8.00
C ARG A 90 -2.75 7.34 -7.26
N ARG A 91 -1.70 6.71 -6.69
CA ARG A 91 -0.54 7.47 -6.21
C ARG A 91 0.20 8.13 -7.36
N PHE A 92 0.91 9.21 -7.05
CA PHE A 92 1.66 9.96 -8.05
C PHE A 92 2.76 9.11 -8.72
N ASP A 93 3.42 8.21 -7.99
CA ASP A 93 4.43 7.29 -8.56
C ASP A 93 3.82 6.31 -9.59
N GLU A 94 2.60 5.81 -9.34
CA GLU A 94 1.88 4.97 -10.29
C GLU A 94 1.47 5.75 -11.54
N TYR A 95 1.02 7.00 -11.36
CA TYR A 95 0.69 7.93 -12.45
C TYR A 95 1.91 8.22 -13.34
N GLN A 96 3.07 8.50 -12.73
CA GLN A 96 4.31 8.75 -13.48
C GLN A 96 4.79 7.52 -14.25
N THR A 97 4.50 6.31 -13.75
CA THR A 97 4.87 5.07 -14.46
C THR A 97 4.15 4.97 -15.80
N MET A 98 2.85 5.26 -15.82
CA MET A 98 2.03 5.34 -17.02
C MET A 98 0.70 6.04 -16.73
N ASN A 99 0.18 6.84 -17.67
CA ASN A 99 -1.06 7.59 -17.48
C ASN A 99 -1.88 7.71 -18.78
N ILE A 100 -3.17 8.03 -18.64
CA ILE A 100 -4.04 8.34 -19.78
C ILE A 100 -3.59 9.68 -20.40
N PRO A 101 -3.58 9.84 -21.74
CA PRO A 101 -3.19 11.09 -22.36
C PRO A 101 -3.95 12.30 -21.81
N GLY A 102 -3.22 13.38 -21.52
CA GLY A 102 -3.79 14.62 -20.98
C GLY A 102 -4.39 14.55 -19.56
N SER A 103 -4.35 13.39 -18.88
CA SER A 103 -4.88 13.26 -17.51
C SER A 103 -4.10 14.07 -16.48
N ILE A 104 -4.70 14.28 -15.31
CA ILE A 104 -4.14 14.98 -14.15
C ILE A 104 -4.13 14.02 -12.96
N SER A 105 -3.00 13.90 -12.25
CA SER A 105 -2.96 13.13 -11.01
C SER A 105 -3.78 13.83 -9.92
N VAL A 106 -4.80 13.14 -9.39
CA VAL A 106 -5.65 13.56 -8.28
C VAL A 106 -5.99 12.33 -7.42
N PRO A 107 -5.11 11.94 -6.46
CA PRO A 107 -5.31 10.75 -5.63
C PRO A 107 -6.69 10.71 -4.99
N GLY A 108 -7.27 9.52 -4.85
CA GLY A 108 -8.72 9.36 -4.62
C GLY A 108 -9.38 10.25 -3.55
N ALA A 109 -8.75 10.46 -2.39
CA ALA A 109 -9.32 11.32 -1.34
C ALA A 109 -9.34 12.82 -1.70
N GLU A 110 -8.49 13.27 -2.62
CA GLU A 110 -8.46 14.64 -3.12
C GLU A 110 -9.60 14.93 -4.11
N LEU A 111 -10.23 13.92 -4.71
CA LEU A 111 -11.18 14.14 -5.82
C LEU A 111 -12.33 15.10 -5.46
N VAL A 112 -13.01 14.88 -4.33
CA VAL A 112 -14.13 15.75 -3.91
C VAL A 112 -13.64 17.15 -3.54
N LEU A 113 -12.43 17.26 -2.99
CA LEU A 113 -11.83 18.54 -2.64
C LEU A 113 -11.45 19.35 -3.88
N ARG A 114 -10.93 18.71 -4.94
CA ARG A 114 -10.31 19.40 -6.09
C ARG A 114 -11.21 19.51 -7.33
N ALA A 115 -12.17 18.61 -7.51
CA ALA A 115 -12.86 18.45 -8.80
C ALA A 115 -13.62 19.71 -9.25
N ARG A 116 -14.19 20.49 -8.33
CA ARG A 116 -14.93 21.73 -8.67
C ARG A 116 -14.03 22.77 -9.34
N ALA A 117 -12.83 22.99 -8.80
CA ALA A 117 -11.84 23.88 -9.40
C ALA A 117 -11.21 23.32 -10.69
N LEU A 118 -11.10 21.99 -10.81
CA LEU A 118 -10.56 21.35 -12.02
C LEU A 118 -11.59 21.25 -13.17
N ALA A 119 -12.89 21.27 -12.86
CA ALA A 119 -13.99 21.21 -13.83
C ALA A 119 -15.08 22.25 -13.52
N PRO A 120 -14.77 23.55 -13.53
CA PRO A 120 -15.66 24.60 -13.01
C PRO A 120 -16.94 24.78 -13.84
N LYS A 121 -16.95 24.35 -15.11
CA LYS A 121 -18.16 24.35 -15.92
C LYS A 121 -18.97 23.08 -15.63
N PRO A 122 -20.25 23.18 -15.23
CA PRO A 122 -21.10 22.01 -14.99
C PRO A 122 -21.26 21.07 -16.19
N THR A 123 -20.97 21.55 -17.40
CA THR A 123 -21.03 20.73 -18.63
C THR A 123 -19.73 19.99 -18.93
N THR A 124 -18.60 20.36 -18.31
CA THR A 124 -17.33 19.63 -18.46
C THR A 124 -17.51 18.23 -17.91
N ARG A 125 -17.19 17.21 -18.71
CA ARG A 125 -17.25 15.82 -18.26
C ARG A 125 -16.04 15.47 -17.42
N VAL A 126 -16.29 14.86 -16.26
CA VAL A 126 -15.24 14.37 -15.38
C VAL A 126 -15.10 12.87 -15.53
N ILE A 127 -13.93 12.42 -15.97
CA ILE A 127 -13.58 11.00 -16.07
C ILE A 127 -12.59 10.67 -14.97
N VAL A 128 -12.89 9.67 -14.14
CA VAL A 128 -11.93 9.18 -13.14
C VAL A 128 -11.31 7.88 -13.63
N ASN A 129 -9.98 7.78 -13.64
CA ASN A 129 -9.28 6.54 -13.97
C ASN A 129 -8.41 6.02 -12.81
N CYS A 130 -8.07 4.74 -12.94
CA CYS A 130 -6.95 4.14 -12.22
C CYS A 130 -6.24 3.15 -13.15
N ALA A 131 -5.53 2.16 -12.62
CA ALA A 131 -4.87 1.13 -13.43
C ALA A 131 -5.85 0.05 -13.91
N GLY A 132 -6.76 -0.38 -13.01
CA GLY A 132 -7.82 -1.34 -13.27
C GLY A 132 -9.19 -0.72 -13.03
N ARG A 133 -9.92 -1.19 -12.00
CA ARG A 133 -11.33 -0.80 -11.76
C ARG A 133 -11.58 -0.14 -10.41
N THR A 134 -11.00 -0.66 -9.33
CA THR A 134 -11.37 -0.30 -7.95
C THR A 134 -11.36 1.20 -7.66
N ARG A 135 -10.20 1.86 -7.83
CA ARG A 135 -10.03 3.29 -7.50
C ARG A 135 -10.85 4.21 -8.40
N SER A 136 -11.08 3.84 -9.67
CA SER A 136 -11.94 4.64 -10.56
C SER A 136 -13.41 4.51 -10.20
N ILE A 137 -13.89 3.32 -9.78
CA ILE A 137 -15.25 3.14 -9.27
C ILE A 137 -15.44 3.97 -8.00
N ILE A 138 -14.57 3.80 -7.00
CA ILE A 138 -14.66 4.52 -5.72
C ILE A 138 -14.56 6.03 -5.93
N GLY A 139 -13.62 6.50 -6.75
CA GLY A 139 -13.48 7.92 -7.05
C GLY A 139 -14.67 8.50 -7.81
N THR A 140 -15.20 7.79 -8.80
CA THR A 140 -16.42 8.21 -9.53
C THR A 140 -17.61 8.29 -8.60
N GLN A 141 -17.85 7.23 -7.82
CA GLN A 141 -18.98 7.20 -6.89
C GLN A 141 -18.82 8.23 -5.77
N SER A 142 -17.59 8.60 -5.39
CA SER A 142 -17.31 9.70 -4.45
C SER A 142 -17.84 11.03 -4.98
N LEU A 143 -17.53 11.35 -6.25
CA LEU A 143 -18.00 12.59 -6.89
C LEU A 143 -19.52 12.60 -7.10
N VAL A 144 -20.09 11.45 -7.49
CA VAL A 144 -21.55 11.29 -7.61
C VAL A 144 -22.24 11.47 -6.26
N ASN A 145 -21.74 10.81 -5.22
CA ASN A 145 -22.28 10.91 -3.87
C ASN A 145 -22.16 12.34 -3.32
N ALA A 146 -21.07 13.05 -3.63
CA ALA A 146 -20.84 14.43 -3.21
C ALA A 146 -21.67 15.46 -4.00
N GLY A 147 -22.45 15.02 -5.01
CA GLY A 147 -23.29 15.88 -5.82
C GLY A 147 -22.49 16.86 -6.67
N LEU A 148 -21.37 16.42 -7.24
CA LEU A 148 -20.66 17.20 -8.26
C LEU A 148 -21.64 17.44 -9.44
N PRO A 149 -21.83 18.69 -9.91
CA PRO A 149 -22.84 18.98 -10.93
C PRO A 149 -22.47 18.46 -12.33
N ASN A 150 -21.20 18.12 -12.53
CA ASN A 150 -20.64 17.61 -13.77
C ASN A 150 -21.18 16.21 -14.11
N PRO A 151 -21.30 15.84 -15.39
CA PRO A 151 -21.43 14.44 -15.77
C PRO A 151 -20.14 13.70 -15.40
N VAL A 152 -20.24 12.72 -14.50
CA VAL A 152 -19.09 11.93 -14.01
C VAL A 152 -19.18 10.50 -14.52
N ALA A 153 -18.04 9.93 -14.95
CA ALA A 153 -17.93 8.50 -15.23
C ALA A 153 -16.53 7.95 -14.90
N ALA A 154 -16.44 6.67 -14.58
CA ALA A 154 -15.18 5.96 -14.53
C ALA A 154 -14.67 5.65 -15.95
N LEU A 155 -13.37 5.71 -16.17
CA LEU A 155 -12.75 5.01 -17.30
C LEU A 155 -12.78 3.51 -16.99
N ARG A 156 -13.60 2.76 -17.74
CA ARG A 156 -13.77 1.32 -17.55
C ARG A 156 -12.43 0.62 -17.77
N ASN A 157 -12.01 -0.13 -16.76
CA ASN A 157 -10.79 -0.92 -16.73
C ASN A 157 -9.48 -0.11 -16.82
N GLY A 158 -9.54 1.22 -16.69
CA GLY A 158 -8.37 2.07 -16.47
C GLY A 158 -7.30 1.98 -17.57
N THR A 159 -6.03 2.11 -17.17
CA THR A 159 -4.89 1.98 -18.10
C THR A 159 -4.77 0.58 -18.69
N ILE A 160 -5.21 -0.47 -17.98
CA ILE A 160 -5.31 -1.82 -18.54
C ILE A 160 -6.26 -1.84 -19.74
N GLY A 161 -7.47 -1.30 -19.57
CA GLY A 161 -8.48 -1.21 -20.63
C GLY A 161 -7.95 -0.42 -21.84
N TRP A 162 -7.25 0.68 -21.58
CA TRP A 162 -6.58 1.50 -22.60
C TRP A 162 -5.56 0.70 -23.42
N THR A 163 -4.67 -0.03 -22.75
CA THR A 163 -3.67 -0.90 -23.42
C THR A 163 -4.34 -2.06 -24.16
N LEU A 164 -5.37 -2.67 -23.59
CA LEU A 164 -6.11 -3.76 -24.23
C LEU A 164 -6.83 -3.30 -25.50
N ALA A 165 -7.34 -2.07 -25.52
CA ALA A 165 -7.92 -1.40 -26.69
C ALA A 165 -6.88 -0.98 -27.76
N GLY A 166 -5.58 -1.22 -27.52
CA GLY A 166 -4.52 -0.83 -28.45
C GLY A 166 -4.23 0.66 -28.47
N GLN A 167 -4.66 1.40 -27.45
CA GLN A 167 -4.45 2.84 -27.32
C GLN A 167 -3.14 3.13 -26.57
N GLN A 168 -2.53 4.27 -26.88
CA GLN A 168 -1.22 4.64 -26.34
C GLN A 168 -1.36 5.35 -25.00
N LEU A 169 -0.62 4.88 -24.00
CA LEU A 169 -0.44 5.58 -22.72
C LEU A 169 0.68 6.61 -22.83
N GLU A 170 0.58 7.66 -22.01
CA GLU A 170 1.70 8.55 -21.70
C GLU A 170 2.53 7.99 -20.53
N HIS A 171 3.77 8.47 -20.39
CA HIS A 171 4.70 8.08 -19.32
C HIS A 171 5.45 9.31 -18.80
N GLY A 172 5.82 9.29 -17.52
CA GLY A 172 6.62 10.34 -16.89
C GLY A 172 5.92 11.70 -16.73
N SER A 173 4.60 11.76 -16.88
CA SER A 173 3.85 13.02 -16.73
C SER A 173 3.97 13.58 -15.32
N ASP A 174 4.06 14.90 -15.20
CA ASP A 174 4.14 15.64 -13.93
C ASP A 174 2.86 16.43 -13.59
N ARG A 175 1.82 16.30 -14.44
CA ARG A 175 0.54 16.99 -14.26
C ARG A 175 -0.16 16.49 -12.99
N ARG A 176 -0.44 17.43 -12.10
CA ARG A 176 -1.09 17.22 -10.80
C ARG A 176 -1.97 18.41 -10.49
N PHE A 177 -2.91 18.23 -9.57
CA PHE A 177 -3.70 19.35 -9.04
C PHE A 177 -2.82 20.43 -8.43
N ASP A 178 -3.25 21.69 -8.53
CA ASP A 178 -2.71 22.78 -7.71
C ASP A 178 -3.15 22.57 -6.25
N PRO A 179 -2.25 22.60 -5.25
CA PRO A 179 -2.63 22.50 -3.84
C PRO A 179 -3.69 23.51 -3.37
N GLN A 180 -3.85 24.65 -4.06
CA GLN A 180 -4.90 25.64 -3.79
C GLN A 180 -6.23 25.37 -4.51
N ALA A 181 -6.28 24.44 -5.46
CA ALA A 181 -7.51 24.10 -6.19
C ALA A 181 -8.60 23.62 -5.22
N GLY A 182 -9.78 24.22 -5.30
CA GLY A 182 -10.97 23.88 -4.50
C GLY A 182 -10.94 24.37 -3.06
N LEU A 183 -9.98 25.25 -2.71
CA LEU A 183 -9.88 25.88 -1.39
C LEU A 183 -10.48 27.30 -1.35
N ASP A 184 -11.01 27.81 -2.46
CA ASP A 184 -11.80 29.05 -2.40
C ASP A 184 -13.09 28.83 -1.60
N ALA A 185 -13.60 29.93 -1.03
CA ALA A 185 -14.66 29.87 -0.03
C ALA A 185 -15.94 29.16 -0.51
N ALA A 186 -16.28 29.24 -1.81
CA ALA A 186 -17.49 28.64 -2.34
C ALA A 186 -17.30 27.13 -2.57
N ASP A 187 -16.19 26.72 -3.17
CA ASP A 187 -15.91 25.32 -3.45
C ASP A 187 -15.67 24.51 -2.17
N ILE A 188 -14.90 25.05 -1.22
CA ILE A 188 -14.60 24.34 0.03
C ILE A 188 -15.86 24.14 0.89
N ASP A 189 -16.73 25.15 1.01
CA ASP A 189 -17.99 25.03 1.75
C ASP A 189 -18.90 23.95 1.15
N ALA A 190 -19.04 23.93 -0.18
CA ALA A 190 -19.83 22.92 -0.87
C ALA A 190 -19.26 21.50 -0.65
N SER A 191 -17.94 21.35 -0.75
CA SER A 191 -17.26 20.06 -0.56
C SER A 191 -17.33 19.57 0.88
N GLN A 192 -17.16 20.45 1.87
CA GLN A 192 -17.29 20.14 3.30
C GLN A 192 -18.71 19.70 3.65
N ARG A 193 -19.74 20.44 3.20
CA ARG A 193 -21.15 20.07 3.44
C ARG A 193 -21.49 18.71 2.84
N SER A 194 -21.08 18.46 1.59
CA SER A 194 -21.31 17.17 0.94
C SER A 194 -20.57 16.03 1.64
N ALA A 195 -19.28 16.21 1.96
CA ALA A 195 -18.49 15.17 2.62
C ALA A 195 -19.02 14.84 4.01
N LEU A 196 -19.38 15.84 4.81
CA LEU A 196 -19.97 15.64 6.14
C LEU A 196 -21.31 14.89 6.05
N ALA A 197 -22.19 15.27 5.13
CA ALA A 197 -23.47 14.59 4.94
C ALA A 197 -23.31 13.11 4.55
N LEU A 198 -22.29 12.79 3.74
CA LEU A 198 -21.97 11.41 3.39
C LEU A 198 -21.40 10.60 4.56
N ALA A 199 -20.49 11.19 5.32
CA ALA A 199 -19.96 10.57 6.54
C ALA A 199 -21.10 10.25 7.52
N GLN A 200 -22.01 11.20 7.75
CA GLN A 200 -23.20 11.00 8.60
C GLN A 200 -24.11 9.89 8.06
N ARG A 201 -24.39 9.87 6.76
CA ARG A 201 -25.23 8.83 6.13
C ARG A 201 -24.59 7.44 6.22
N ALA A 202 -23.26 7.36 6.19
CA ALA A 202 -22.51 6.11 6.41
C ALA A 202 -22.40 5.68 7.87
N GLY A 203 -22.91 6.48 8.82
CA GLY A 203 -22.81 6.17 10.26
C GLY A 203 -21.41 6.41 10.84
N VAL A 204 -20.60 7.28 10.22
CA VAL A 204 -19.28 7.64 10.72
C VAL A 204 -19.41 8.38 12.05
N GLY A 205 -18.70 7.90 13.07
CA GLY A 205 -18.64 8.54 14.37
C GLY A 205 -17.83 9.84 14.36
N ARG A 206 -18.00 10.65 15.41
CA ARG A 206 -17.18 11.85 15.65
C ARG A 206 -16.31 11.67 16.88
N THR A 207 -15.16 12.32 16.91
CA THR A 207 -14.25 12.29 18.07
C THR A 207 -13.42 13.57 18.15
N THR A 208 -12.60 13.69 19.18
CA THR A 208 -11.61 14.77 19.34
C THR A 208 -10.19 14.20 19.37
N LEU A 209 -9.17 15.05 19.24
CA LEU A 209 -7.77 14.63 19.38
C LEU A 209 -7.50 13.96 20.74
N ASP A 210 -8.03 14.54 21.82
CA ASP A 210 -7.90 14.00 23.18
C ASP A 210 -8.58 12.65 23.34
N GLU A 211 -9.78 12.49 22.79
CA GLU A 211 -10.49 11.22 22.84
C GLU A 211 -9.80 10.14 22.00
N ALA A 212 -9.35 10.47 20.79
CA ALA A 212 -8.57 9.56 19.97
C ALA A 212 -7.26 9.14 20.69
N ALA A 213 -6.61 10.05 21.42
CA ALA A 213 -5.45 9.74 22.24
C ALA A 213 -5.80 8.81 23.42
N ARG A 214 -6.92 9.04 24.12
CA ARG A 214 -7.41 8.13 25.17
C ARG A 214 -7.68 6.73 24.63
N TRP A 215 -8.31 6.62 23.46
CA TRP A 215 -8.56 5.33 22.82
C TRP A 215 -7.29 4.61 22.37
N ALA A 216 -6.27 5.35 21.93
CA ALA A 216 -4.98 4.77 21.58
C ALA A 216 -4.22 4.21 22.80
N ALA A 217 -4.50 4.74 24.00
CA ALA A 217 -3.94 4.25 25.26
C ALA A 217 -4.75 3.11 25.91
N ASP A 218 -5.96 2.82 25.43
CA ASP A 218 -6.82 1.76 25.96
C ASP A 218 -6.37 0.37 25.44
N PRO A 219 -5.85 -0.53 26.30
CA PRO A 219 -5.36 -1.84 25.88
C PRO A 219 -6.49 -2.83 25.54
N SER A 220 -7.75 -2.50 25.85
CA SER A 220 -8.88 -3.39 25.58
C SER A 220 -9.25 -3.43 24.10
N ARG A 221 -8.84 -2.44 23.31
CA ARG A 221 -9.20 -2.31 21.90
C ARG A 221 -8.09 -1.67 21.08
N THR A 222 -7.80 -2.25 19.91
CA THR A 222 -6.91 -1.63 18.92
C THR A 222 -7.55 -0.36 18.34
N THR A 223 -6.85 0.76 18.44
CA THR A 223 -7.23 2.03 17.81
C THR A 223 -6.12 2.52 16.88
N TYR A 224 -6.45 2.66 15.59
CA TYR A 224 -5.59 3.30 14.61
C TYR A 224 -5.93 4.77 14.46
N ARG A 225 -4.91 5.61 14.31
CA ARG A 225 -5.04 7.06 14.08
C ARG A 225 -4.31 7.41 12.81
N PHE A 226 -5.04 7.87 11.79
CA PHE A 226 -4.48 8.14 10.47
C PHE A 226 -4.70 9.58 10.02
N ASP A 227 -3.64 10.21 9.54
CA ASP A 227 -3.71 11.46 8.79
C ASP A 227 -3.87 11.11 7.31
N VAL A 228 -5.00 11.52 6.72
CA VAL A 228 -5.38 11.09 5.36
C VAL A 228 -4.98 12.07 4.27
N ARG A 229 -4.26 13.14 4.64
CA ARG A 229 -3.76 14.17 3.72
C ARG A 229 -2.61 13.63 2.87
N THR A 230 -2.09 14.45 1.97
CA THR A 230 -0.96 14.02 1.13
C THR A 230 0.30 13.76 1.97
N PRO A 231 1.22 12.89 1.52
CA PRO A 231 2.49 12.67 2.22
C PRO A 231 3.29 13.96 2.44
N ALA A 232 3.26 14.88 1.47
CA ALA A 232 3.95 16.17 1.57
C ALA A 232 3.36 17.08 2.65
N GLU A 233 2.03 17.10 2.82
CA GLU A 233 1.39 17.82 3.93
C GLU A 233 1.75 17.20 5.28
N TYR A 234 1.65 15.87 5.39
CA TYR A 234 1.98 15.13 6.60
C TYR A 234 3.44 15.38 7.04
N GLU A 235 4.40 15.16 6.15
CA GLU A 235 5.82 15.31 6.47
C GLU A 235 6.19 16.76 6.81
N ARG A 236 5.48 17.74 6.23
CA ARG A 236 5.67 19.15 6.58
C ARG A 236 5.18 19.45 8.00
N ALA A 237 3.94 19.07 8.32
CA ALA A 237 3.36 19.23 9.65
C ALA A 237 2.13 18.34 9.84
N HIS A 238 2.03 17.62 10.96
CA HIS A 238 0.93 16.71 11.27
C HIS A 238 0.56 16.70 12.77
N ALA A 239 -0.67 16.23 13.05
CA ALA A 239 -1.14 16.03 14.41
C ALA A 239 -0.35 14.89 15.10
N PRO A 240 0.20 15.09 16.31
CA PRO A 240 0.97 14.08 17.01
C PRO A 240 0.21 12.76 17.20
N GLY A 241 0.89 11.65 16.92
CA GLY A 241 0.33 10.31 17.13
C GLY A 241 -0.59 9.80 16.02
N PHE A 242 -0.79 10.57 14.95
CA PHE A 242 -1.41 10.12 13.72
C PHE A 242 -0.34 9.63 12.73
N GLN A 243 -0.55 8.46 12.15
CA GLN A 243 0.28 7.90 11.08
C GLN A 243 -0.18 8.46 9.73
N GLY A 244 0.73 8.90 8.88
CA GLY A 244 0.41 9.28 7.50
C GLY A 244 -0.11 8.09 6.69
N ALA A 245 -1.32 8.20 6.17
CA ALA A 245 -1.99 7.19 5.35
C ALA A 245 -2.95 7.87 4.36
N PRO A 246 -2.47 8.33 3.18
CA PRO A 246 -3.27 9.10 2.24
C PRO A 246 -4.60 8.42 1.93
N GLY A 247 -5.71 9.15 2.06
CA GLY A 247 -7.04 8.53 2.20
C GLY A 247 -7.43 7.57 1.06
N GLY A 248 -7.08 7.90 -0.18
CA GLY A 248 -7.31 7.03 -1.33
C GLY A 248 -6.57 5.68 -1.23
N GLN A 249 -5.35 5.69 -0.70
CA GLN A 249 -4.58 4.47 -0.45
C GLN A 249 -5.05 3.74 0.81
N LEU A 250 -5.50 4.46 1.84
CA LEU A 250 -6.10 3.83 3.02
C LEU A 250 -7.37 3.03 2.65
N VAL A 251 -8.18 3.53 1.72
CA VAL A 251 -9.34 2.77 1.18
C VAL A 251 -8.89 1.62 0.28
N GLN A 252 -7.87 1.82 -0.56
CA GLN A 252 -7.42 0.80 -1.52
C GLN A 252 -6.62 -0.35 -0.87
N GLU A 253 -5.85 -0.08 0.18
CA GLU A 253 -4.90 -1.00 0.81
C GLU A 253 -5.18 -1.09 2.32
N THR A 254 -6.45 -1.12 2.72
CA THR A 254 -6.90 -1.04 4.12
C THR A 254 -6.21 -2.08 5.01
N ASP A 255 -6.05 -3.30 4.52
CA ASP A 255 -5.39 -4.41 5.21
C ASP A 255 -3.91 -4.14 5.54
N MET A 256 -3.24 -3.25 4.78
CA MET A 256 -1.86 -2.85 5.03
C MET A 256 -1.72 -1.80 6.14
N PHE A 257 -2.78 -1.04 6.40
CA PHE A 257 -2.81 0.01 7.43
C PHE A 257 -3.49 -0.46 8.72
N ALA A 258 -4.64 -1.14 8.58
CA ALA A 258 -5.48 -1.61 9.68
C ALA A 258 -5.73 -3.14 9.58
N PRO A 259 -4.68 -3.97 9.80
CA PRO A 259 -4.79 -5.43 9.67
C PRO A 259 -5.70 -6.09 10.72
N VAL A 260 -6.01 -5.39 11.82
CA VAL A 260 -6.89 -5.89 12.88
C VAL A 260 -8.36 -5.65 12.48
N ARG A 261 -9.04 -6.69 12.00
CA ARG A 261 -10.50 -6.63 11.75
C ARG A 261 -11.25 -6.35 13.06
N GLY A 262 -12.19 -5.39 13.02
CA GLY A 262 -12.94 -4.92 14.20
C GLY A 262 -12.24 -3.84 15.04
N ALA A 263 -11.02 -3.43 14.67
CA ALA A 263 -10.37 -2.27 15.27
C ALA A 263 -11.18 -0.98 15.09
N ARG A 264 -10.85 0.01 15.91
CA ARG A 264 -11.32 1.39 15.74
C ARG A 264 -10.36 2.14 14.82
N VAL A 265 -10.89 2.98 13.94
CA VAL A 265 -10.09 3.90 13.11
C VAL A 265 -10.54 5.34 13.36
N ALA A 266 -9.60 6.23 13.71
CA ALA A 266 -9.81 7.67 13.79
C ALA A 266 -9.03 8.38 12.69
N LEU A 267 -9.72 9.20 11.90
CA LEU A 267 -9.14 9.92 10.77
C LEU A 267 -9.00 11.41 11.06
N PHE A 268 -7.89 11.98 10.60
CA PHE A 268 -7.57 13.40 10.68
C PHE A 268 -7.36 13.98 9.27
N ASP A 269 -7.94 15.15 9.05
CA ASP A 269 -7.57 16.11 8.02
C ASP A 269 -7.69 17.53 8.60
N ASP A 270 -7.30 18.55 7.83
CA ASP A 270 -7.39 19.98 8.19
C ASP A 270 -8.32 20.76 7.25
N ASP A 271 -9.04 20.07 6.36
CA ASP A 271 -9.96 20.63 5.36
C ASP A 271 -11.41 20.17 5.54
N GLY A 272 -11.68 19.13 6.34
CA GLY A 272 -13.03 18.61 6.56
C GLY A 272 -13.65 17.87 5.39
N VAL A 273 -12.91 17.59 4.31
CA VAL A 273 -13.38 16.84 3.14
C VAL A 273 -12.74 15.46 3.09
N ARG A 274 -11.41 15.38 3.09
CA ARG A 274 -10.65 14.15 2.85
C ARG A 274 -10.93 13.07 3.90
N ALA A 275 -10.96 13.41 5.18
CA ALA A 275 -11.25 12.51 6.29
C ALA A 275 -12.70 12.04 6.25
N ASN A 276 -13.65 12.94 5.99
CA ASN A 276 -15.07 12.58 5.89
C ASN A 276 -15.34 11.63 4.70
N MET A 277 -14.77 11.92 3.53
CA MET A 277 -14.90 11.06 2.36
C MET A 277 -14.26 9.69 2.59
N THR A 278 -13.03 9.67 3.12
CA THR A 278 -12.33 8.42 3.44
C THR A 278 -13.11 7.60 4.47
N ALA A 279 -13.59 8.24 5.54
CA ALA A 279 -14.36 7.58 6.59
C ALA A 279 -15.66 6.98 6.06
N SER A 280 -16.35 7.66 5.15
CA SER A 280 -17.60 7.14 4.57
C SER A 280 -17.38 5.80 3.86
N TRP A 281 -16.22 5.61 3.20
CA TRP A 281 -15.87 4.35 2.55
C TRP A 281 -15.42 3.28 3.52
N LEU A 282 -14.59 3.62 4.52
CA LEU A 282 -14.20 2.67 5.57
C LEU A 282 -15.43 2.15 6.34
N ALA A 283 -16.37 3.03 6.67
CA ALA A 283 -17.63 2.66 7.32
C ALA A 283 -18.44 1.68 6.47
N GLN A 284 -18.61 1.95 5.17
CA GLN A 284 -19.27 1.04 4.22
C GLN A 284 -18.54 -0.31 4.04
N MET A 285 -17.22 -0.36 4.27
CA MET A 285 -16.43 -1.60 4.39
C MET A 285 -16.57 -2.28 5.77
N ASN A 286 -17.52 -1.83 6.58
CA ASN A 286 -17.83 -2.30 7.93
C ASN A 286 -16.65 -2.13 8.90
N ILE A 287 -16.02 -0.96 8.87
CA ILE A 287 -14.95 -0.57 9.78
C ILE A 287 -15.47 0.53 10.71
N ASP A 288 -15.32 0.33 12.02
CA ASP A 288 -15.75 1.30 13.03
C ASP A 288 -14.87 2.56 12.98
N THR A 289 -15.39 3.59 12.33
CA THR A 289 -14.61 4.72 11.85
C THR A 289 -15.12 6.03 12.42
N TYR A 290 -14.19 6.89 12.84
CA TYR A 290 -14.43 8.20 13.43
C TYR A 290 -13.62 9.26 12.70
N VAL A 291 -14.12 10.48 12.65
CA VAL A 291 -13.37 11.65 12.17
C VAL A 291 -13.18 12.62 13.32
N VAL A 292 -11.98 13.17 13.44
CA VAL A 292 -11.67 14.23 14.40
C VAL A 292 -12.42 15.51 14.03
N ASP A 293 -13.26 15.99 14.94
CA ASP A 293 -13.95 17.27 14.82
C ASP A 293 -13.03 18.44 15.13
N ALA A 294 -13.33 19.59 14.51
CA ALA A 294 -12.66 20.87 14.75
C ALA A 294 -11.12 20.82 14.65
N ALA A 295 -10.60 19.89 13.85
CA ALA A 295 -9.19 19.85 13.49
C ALA A 295 -8.78 21.15 12.81
N SER A 296 -7.64 21.70 13.21
CA SER A 296 -7.14 22.98 12.76
C SER A 296 -5.65 22.91 12.44
N PRO A 297 -5.12 23.87 11.67
CA PRO A 297 -3.68 23.98 11.45
C PRO A 297 -2.86 24.11 12.74
N ASP A 298 -3.45 24.62 13.83
CA ASP A 298 -2.78 24.78 15.12
C ASP A 298 -2.49 23.43 15.80
N ASP A 299 -3.20 22.37 15.41
CA ASP A 299 -2.98 21.00 15.91
C ASP A 299 -1.78 20.31 15.26
N LEU A 300 -1.22 20.89 14.19
CA LEU A 300 -0.14 20.30 13.39
C LEU A 300 1.24 20.58 14.00
N THR A 301 1.52 20.01 15.17
CA THR A 301 2.73 20.34 15.94
C THR A 301 3.91 19.39 15.75
N ALA A 302 3.76 18.29 15.01
CA ALA A 302 4.83 17.34 14.69
C ALA A 302 5.21 17.41 13.19
N SER A 303 6.40 16.93 12.82
CA SER A 303 6.89 16.94 11.43
C SER A 303 7.80 15.75 11.12
N GLY A 304 8.09 15.56 9.84
CA GLY A 304 8.89 14.44 9.32
C GLY A 304 8.08 13.18 9.02
N PRO A 305 8.74 12.13 8.50
CA PRO A 305 8.08 10.88 8.13
C PRO A 305 7.67 10.06 9.36
N TRP A 306 6.63 9.24 9.21
CA TRP A 306 6.19 8.32 10.24
C TRP A 306 7.31 7.33 10.60
N ARG A 307 7.54 7.14 11.91
CA ARG A 307 8.50 6.18 12.44
C ARG A 307 7.79 5.22 13.39
N ALA A 308 7.38 4.08 12.87
CA ALA A 308 6.79 3.02 13.68
C ALA A 308 7.78 2.55 14.76
N ALA A 309 7.27 2.28 15.97
CA ALA A 309 8.02 1.60 17.01
C ALA A 309 8.41 0.20 16.51
N LYS A 310 9.65 -0.20 16.78
CA LYS A 310 10.20 -1.50 16.39
C LYS A 310 10.86 -2.14 17.60
N PRO A 311 10.82 -3.48 17.74
CA PRO A 311 11.58 -4.17 18.78
C PRO A 311 13.08 -3.89 18.61
N GLN A 312 13.85 -3.83 19.69
CA GLN A 312 15.29 -3.62 19.57
C GLN A 312 15.95 -4.91 19.03
N PRO A 313 16.73 -4.86 17.93
CA PRO A 313 17.47 -6.03 17.46
C PRO A 313 18.61 -6.37 18.44
N ALA A 314 19.05 -7.63 18.43
CA ALA A 314 20.23 -8.03 19.19
C ALA A 314 21.49 -7.30 18.69
N SER A 315 22.40 -6.97 19.61
CA SER A 315 23.67 -6.33 19.25
C SER A 315 24.49 -7.26 18.37
N THR A 316 24.84 -6.80 17.17
CA THR A 316 25.67 -7.53 16.21
C THR A 316 26.85 -6.65 15.79
N PRO A 317 28.09 -7.19 15.69
CA PRO A 317 29.24 -6.44 15.19
C PRO A 317 28.96 -5.84 13.80
N THR A 318 29.39 -4.60 13.60
CA THR A 318 29.22 -3.88 12.33
C THR A 318 30.52 -3.75 11.57
N LEU A 319 30.44 -3.59 10.25
CA LEU A 319 31.54 -3.15 9.39
C LEU A 319 31.13 -1.88 8.66
N ALA A 320 32.02 -0.91 8.57
CA ALA A 320 31.84 0.23 7.70
C ALA A 320 32.00 -0.18 6.21
N PRO A 321 31.41 0.56 5.25
CA PRO A 321 31.50 0.21 3.83
C PRO A 321 32.93 0.02 3.30
N GLN A 322 33.86 0.91 3.67
CA GLN A 322 35.26 0.84 3.24
C GLN A 322 35.99 -0.37 3.84
N GLU A 323 35.67 -0.73 5.08
CA GLU A 323 36.23 -1.92 5.74
C GLU A 323 35.74 -3.20 5.04
N LEU A 324 34.44 -3.26 4.71
CA LEU A 324 33.89 -4.37 3.94
C LEU A 324 34.54 -4.45 2.55
N ALA A 325 34.73 -3.33 1.85
CA ALA A 325 35.39 -3.31 0.55
C ALA A 325 36.83 -3.85 0.62
N ALA A 326 37.59 -3.48 1.65
CA ALA A 326 38.94 -4.00 1.87
C ALA A 326 38.94 -5.51 2.15
N VAL A 327 37.98 -5.99 2.95
CA VAL A 327 37.80 -7.42 3.25
C VAL A 327 37.44 -8.22 1.99
N LEU A 328 36.56 -7.69 1.13
CA LEU A 328 36.14 -8.35 -0.11
C LEU A 328 37.24 -8.37 -1.19
N ALA A 329 38.19 -7.43 -1.14
CA ALA A 329 39.35 -7.43 -2.04
C ALA A 329 40.33 -8.58 -1.76
N ASP A 330 40.33 -9.14 -0.54
CA ASP A 330 41.10 -10.32 -0.19
C ASP A 330 40.25 -11.60 -0.37
N ALA A 331 40.54 -12.36 -1.43
CA ALA A 331 39.88 -13.64 -1.71
C ALA A 331 40.09 -14.67 -0.58
N ALA A 332 41.16 -14.58 0.21
CA ALA A 332 41.41 -15.48 1.33
C ALA A 332 40.50 -15.20 2.54
N SER A 333 39.81 -14.05 2.56
CA SER A 333 38.89 -13.66 3.63
C SER A 333 37.71 -14.63 3.75
N GLY A 334 37.31 -15.29 2.66
CA GLY A 334 36.17 -16.22 2.64
C GLY A 334 34.87 -15.55 3.09
N THR A 335 34.68 -14.28 2.76
CA THR A 335 33.51 -13.47 3.15
C THR A 335 32.39 -13.65 2.16
N VAL A 336 31.20 -14.02 2.66
CA VAL A 336 29.96 -14.04 1.86
C VAL A 336 29.04 -12.90 2.31
N VAL A 337 28.60 -12.08 1.36
CA VAL A 337 27.64 -11.00 1.61
C VAL A 337 26.24 -11.51 1.35
N LEU A 338 25.36 -11.40 2.33
CA LEU A 338 23.93 -11.71 2.21
C LEU A 338 23.14 -10.42 2.07
N ASP A 339 22.46 -10.26 0.95
CA ASP A 339 21.53 -9.15 0.73
C ASP A 339 20.10 -9.61 0.98
N VAL A 340 19.49 -9.03 2.01
CA VAL A 340 18.12 -9.36 2.47
C VAL A 340 17.13 -8.25 2.13
N THR A 341 17.49 -7.33 1.24
CA THR A 341 16.54 -6.37 0.64
C THR A 341 15.49 -7.10 -0.23
N SER A 342 14.49 -6.40 -0.76
CA SER A 342 13.58 -7.00 -1.76
C SER A 342 14.34 -7.42 -3.01
N SER A 343 13.94 -8.50 -3.69
CA SER A 343 14.60 -8.98 -4.90
C SER A 343 14.67 -7.91 -6.00
N ALA A 344 13.64 -7.06 -6.12
CA ALA A 344 13.63 -5.94 -7.08
C ALA A 344 14.75 -4.92 -6.81
N ASN A 345 14.99 -4.58 -5.54
CA ASN A 345 16.07 -3.67 -5.15
C ASN A 345 17.46 -4.30 -5.39
N HIS A 346 17.62 -5.58 -5.06
CA HIS A 346 18.87 -6.31 -5.32
C HIS A 346 19.18 -6.31 -6.82
N VAL A 347 18.22 -6.71 -7.65
CA VAL A 347 18.39 -6.73 -9.12
C VAL A 347 18.69 -5.34 -9.68
N LYS A 348 18.10 -4.28 -9.11
CA LYS A 348 18.39 -2.91 -9.50
C LYS A 348 19.85 -2.54 -9.18
N ALA A 349 20.29 -2.73 -7.94
CA ALA A 349 21.67 -2.47 -7.53
C ALA A 349 22.01 -3.18 -6.20
N HIS A 350 23.13 -3.89 -6.17
CA HIS A 350 23.65 -4.57 -4.98
C HIS A 350 25.17 -4.48 -4.89
N ILE A 351 25.71 -4.86 -3.72
CA ILE A 351 27.17 -4.94 -3.49
C ILE A 351 27.75 -6.06 -4.37
N PRO A 352 28.87 -5.84 -5.08
CA PRO A 352 29.46 -6.85 -5.94
C PRO A 352 29.70 -8.16 -5.20
N GLY A 353 29.26 -9.28 -5.79
CA GLY A 353 29.38 -10.60 -5.15
C GLY A 353 28.29 -10.95 -4.13
N ALA A 354 27.37 -10.05 -3.79
CA ALA A 354 26.32 -10.34 -2.81
C ALA A 354 25.34 -11.41 -3.31
N HIS A 355 24.92 -12.29 -2.39
CA HIS A 355 23.88 -13.28 -2.61
C HIS A 355 22.56 -12.78 -2.04
N TRP A 356 21.53 -12.70 -2.89
CA TRP A 356 20.19 -12.36 -2.44
C TRP A 356 19.51 -13.56 -1.77
N ILE A 357 18.94 -13.36 -0.59
CA ILE A 357 18.25 -14.42 0.14
C ILE A 357 17.01 -13.87 0.86
N VAL A 358 15.93 -14.67 0.91
CA VAL A 358 14.70 -14.28 1.62
C VAL A 358 14.74 -14.79 3.07
N ARG A 359 14.50 -13.91 4.05
CA ARG A 359 14.61 -14.24 5.49
C ARG A 359 13.78 -15.46 5.89
N SER A 360 12.57 -15.61 5.34
CA SER A 360 11.69 -16.73 5.69
C SER A 360 12.33 -18.09 5.37
N ARG A 361 13.25 -18.17 4.41
CA ARG A 361 13.94 -19.40 4.02
C ARG A 361 15.28 -19.62 4.72
N LEU A 362 15.69 -18.71 5.62
CA LEU A 362 16.82 -18.92 6.54
C LEU A 362 16.40 -19.92 7.64
N SER A 363 16.48 -21.21 7.32
CA SER A 363 16.28 -22.29 8.29
C SER A 363 16.88 -23.59 7.76
N ASN A 364 17.05 -24.58 8.64
CA ASN A 364 17.51 -25.92 8.24
C ASN A 364 16.50 -26.68 7.36
N ALA A 365 15.24 -26.26 7.31
CA ALA A 365 14.20 -26.87 6.49
C ALA A 365 14.34 -26.55 4.99
N PHE A 366 15.13 -25.52 4.63
CA PHE A 366 15.40 -25.16 3.24
C PHE A 366 16.89 -25.32 2.93
N ASP A 367 17.19 -25.51 1.65
CA ASP A 367 18.57 -25.66 1.16
C ASP A 367 19.22 -24.30 0.83
N ASP A 368 18.47 -23.20 0.79
CA ASP A 368 18.92 -21.87 0.32
C ASP A 368 20.25 -21.41 0.95
N LEU A 369 20.37 -21.52 2.28
CA LEU A 369 21.60 -21.15 3.00
C LEU A 369 22.73 -22.17 2.79
N ARG A 370 22.40 -23.46 2.64
CA ARG A 370 23.36 -24.56 2.41
C ARG A 370 23.89 -24.57 0.97
N ALA A 371 23.16 -23.97 0.03
CA ALA A 371 23.55 -23.82 -1.36
C ALA A 371 24.55 -22.67 -1.59
N LEU A 372 24.81 -21.85 -0.57
CA LEU A 372 25.83 -20.80 -0.64
C LEU A 372 27.25 -21.38 -0.66
N PRO A 373 28.23 -20.63 -1.19
CA PRO A 373 29.65 -20.98 -1.06
C PRO A 373 30.06 -21.16 0.41
N ASP A 374 31.06 -22.02 0.68
CA ASP A 374 31.64 -22.11 2.03
C ASP A 374 32.22 -20.75 2.44
N ALA A 375 31.85 -20.31 3.62
CA ALA A 375 32.20 -19.01 4.16
C ALA A 375 33.00 -19.15 5.45
N LYS A 376 34.05 -18.36 5.59
CA LYS A 376 34.71 -18.13 6.89
C LYS A 376 33.94 -17.12 7.72
N ARG A 377 33.20 -16.20 7.08
CA ARG A 377 32.35 -15.19 7.73
C ARG A 377 31.22 -14.74 6.80
N TYR A 378 30.13 -14.26 7.40
CA TYR A 378 29.04 -13.61 6.68
C TYR A 378 28.95 -12.11 7.01
N VAL A 379 28.49 -11.33 6.03
CA VAL A 379 28.10 -9.94 6.22
C VAL A 379 26.69 -9.75 5.70
N VAL A 380 25.75 -9.36 6.56
CA VAL A 380 24.36 -9.15 6.18
C VAL A 380 24.13 -7.67 5.87
N THR A 381 23.49 -7.38 4.74
CA THR A 381 23.08 -6.04 4.33
C THR A 381 21.63 -6.02 3.88
N CYS A 382 21.02 -4.84 3.91
CA CYS A 382 19.79 -4.52 3.19
C CYS A 382 19.86 -3.04 2.76
N GLY A 383 18.79 -2.50 2.17
CA GLY A 383 18.79 -1.11 1.66
C GLY A 383 19.33 -0.07 2.65
N THR A 384 18.79 -0.01 3.87
CA THR A 384 19.11 1.04 4.87
C THR A 384 19.52 0.50 6.25
N ASN A 385 19.96 -0.76 6.31
CA ASN A 385 20.20 -1.49 7.56
C ASN A 385 18.98 -1.70 8.48
N ALA A 386 17.76 -1.46 7.99
CA ALA A 386 16.54 -1.60 8.79
C ALA A 386 16.14 -3.06 9.11
N LEU A 387 16.63 -4.03 8.32
CA LEU A 387 16.25 -5.44 8.43
C LEU A 387 17.43 -6.34 8.82
N ALA A 388 18.62 -6.08 8.28
CA ALA A 388 19.82 -6.89 8.50
C ALA A 388 20.16 -7.19 9.98
N PRO A 389 20.00 -6.24 10.94
CA PRO A 389 20.31 -6.49 12.36
C PRO A 389 19.43 -7.56 13.01
N TYR A 390 18.20 -7.75 12.53
CA TYR A 390 17.32 -8.81 13.04
C TYR A 390 17.66 -10.18 12.48
N ILE A 391 18.37 -10.23 11.35
CA ILE A 391 18.66 -11.46 10.60
C ILE A 391 20.03 -12.01 10.97
N ALA A 392 21.00 -11.13 11.24
CA ALA A 392 22.38 -11.56 11.50
C ALA A 392 22.52 -12.59 12.65
N PRO A 393 21.78 -12.50 13.78
CA PRO A 393 21.79 -13.54 14.80
C PRO A 393 21.26 -14.90 14.31
N GLU A 394 20.24 -14.90 13.44
CA GLU A 394 19.70 -16.14 12.84
C GLU A 394 20.75 -16.80 11.93
N VAL A 395 21.44 -16.01 11.11
CA VAL A 395 22.54 -16.50 10.26
C VAL A 395 23.68 -17.07 11.11
N ALA A 396 24.04 -16.41 12.22
CA ALA A 396 25.09 -16.88 13.12
C ALA A 396 24.70 -18.22 13.75
N ALA A 397 23.45 -18.35 14.23
CA ALA A 397 22.94 -19.57 14.83
C ALA A 397 22.88 -20.74 13.83
N LEU A 398 22.47 -20.48 12.58
CA LEU A 398 22.35 -21.52 11.54
C LEU A 398 23.69 -21.98 10.98
N THR A 399 24.68 -21.09 10.92
CA THR A 399 25.97 -21.39 10.27
C THR A 399 27.09 -21.69 11.25
N GLY A 400 26.98 -21.26 12.50
CA GLY A 400 28.07 -21.30 13.48
C GLY A 400 29.28 -20.42 13.11
N LYS A 401 29.13 -19.52 12.12
CA LYS A 401 30.21 -18.65 11.63
C LYS A 401 30.10 -17.24 12.20
N PRO A 402 31.19 -16.46 12.24
CA PRO A 402 31.13 -15.03 12.52
C PRO A 402 30.24 -14.27 11.53
N VAL A 403 29.33 -13.45 12.06
CA VAL A 403 28.41 -12.61 11.26
C VAL A 403 28.57 -11.16 11.64
N HIS A 404 28.65 -10.29 10.63
CA HIS A 404 28.63 -8.84 10.79
C HIS A 404 27.45 -8.23 10.03
N VAL A 405 27.10 -7.01 10.38
CA VAL A 405 26.12 -6.21 9.66
C VAL A 405 26.83 -5.06 8.96
N LEU A 406 26.48 -4.77 7.70
CA LEU A 406 26.98 -3.58 7.03
C LEU A 406 26.32 -2.32 7.61
N ASP A 407 27.14 -1.43 8.19
CA ASP A 407 26.65 -0.19 8.75
C ASP A 407 26.03 0.70 7.67
N GLY A 408 24.83 1.22 7.94
CA GLY A 408 24.00 1.97 7.01
C GLY A 408 23.53 1.23 5.74
N GLY A 409 23.86 -0.05 5.58
CA GLY A 409 23.43 -0.92 4.49
C GLY A 409 23.96 -0.54 3.11
N THR A 410 23.36 -1.10 2.06
CA THR A 410 23.74 -0.85 0.66
C THR A 410 23.65 0.64 0.29
N SER A 411 22.74 1.40 0.93
CA SER A 411 22.68 2.86 0.73
C SER A 411 23.94 3.58 1.22
N ALA A 412 24.55 3.15 2.33
CA ALA A 412 25.81 3.72 2.80
C ALA A 412 26.98 3.31 1.91
N TRP A 413 26.98 2.07 1.40
CA TRP A 413 27.94 1.61 0.40
C TRP A 413 27.94 2.48 -0.86
N VAL A 414 26.75 2.76 -1.41
CA VAL A 414 26.61 3.64 -2.58
C VAL A 414 27.04 5.07 -2.27
N ARG A 415 26.67 5.63 -1.10
CA ARG A 415 27.11 6.97 -0.68
C ARG A 415 28.63 7.07 -0.49
N ALA A 416 29.29 5.96 -0.16
CA ALA A 416 30.74 5.87 -0.06
C ALA A 416 31.45 5.84 -1.43
N GLY A 417 30.71 5.86 -2.55
CA GLY A 417 31.28 5.82 -3.90
C GLY A 417 31.82 4.45 -4.30
N LEU A 418 31.43 3.39 -3.60
CA LEU A 418 31.88 2.03 -3.87
C LEU A 418 31.07 1.40 -5.03
N PRO A 419 31.68 0.48 -5.81
CA PRO A 419 31.04 -0.09 -7.01
C PRO A 419 29.82 -0.94 -6.65
N VAL A 420 28.86 -1.05 -7.57
CA VAL A 420 27.66 -1.91 -7.45
C VAL A 420 27.52 -2.81 -8.67
N GLU A 421 26.85 -3.95 -8.48
CA GLU A 421 26.37 -4.84 -9.54
C GLU A 421 24.85 -4.73 -9.69
N SER A 422 24.33 -5.14 -10.85
CA SER A 422 22.90 -5.22 -11.16
C SER A 422 22.60 -6.57 -11.82
N GLY A 423 21.33 -6.97 -11.86
CA GLY A 423 20.90 -8.26 -12.42
C GLY A 423 20.66 -9.34 -11.36
N ASP A 424 20.43 -10.57 -11.81
CA ASP A 424 19.92 -11.70 -11.02
C ASP A 424 20.92 -12.87 -10.93
N ALA A 425 22.22 -12.60 -11.10
CA ALA A 425 23.24 -13.64 -11.17
C ALA A 425 23.40 -14.49 -9.89
N ARG A 426 23.10 -13.93 -8.69
CA ARG A 426 23.35 -14.58 -7.40
C ARG A 426 22.11 -14.61 -6.49
N LEU A 427 21.01 -15.11 -7.02
CA LEU A 427 19.81 -15.38 -6.22
C LEU A 427 19.94 -16.73 -5.50
N ALA A 428 20.12 -16.70 -4.18
CA ALA A 428 20.13 -17.92 -3.35
C ALA A 428 18.72 -18.42 -3.01
N SER A 429 17.71 -17.56 -3.16
CA SER A 429 16.29 -17.87 -2.94
C SER A 429 15.45 -17.65 -4.21
N PRO A 430 14.27 -18.28 -4.31
CA PRO A 430 13.28 -17.93 -5.33
C PRO A 430 12.69 -16.53 -5.08
N ARG A 431 12.42 -15.79 -6.15
CA ARG A 431 11.84 -14.42 -6.10
C ARG A 431 10.33 -14.44 -5.87
N ILE A 432 9.95 -14.85 -4.66
CA ILE A 432 8.56 -14.91 -4.19
C ILE A 432 8.22 -13.82 -3.17
N ASP A 433 9.11 -12.84 -2.99
CA ASP A 433 8.98 -11.74 -2.01
C ASP A 433 8.00 -10.64 -2.44
N ARG A 434 7.61 -10.62 -3.72
CA ARG A 434 6.65 -9.67 -4.28
C ARG A 434 5.69 -10.36 -5.23
N TYR A 435 4.39 -10.20 -5.00
CA TYR A 435 3.36 -10.54 -5.99
C TYR A 435 3.49 -9.61 -7.21
N ARG A 436 3.60 -10.19 -8.41
CA ARG A 436 3.63 -9.42 -9.67
C ARG A 436 2.20 -8.97 -10.01
N ARG A 437 1.82 -7.81 -9.50
CA ARG A 437 0.54 -7.15 -9.76
C ARG A 437 0.35 -6.92 -11.28
N PRO A 438 -0.68 -7.50 -11.94
CA PRO A 438 -0.89 -7.34 -13.38
C PRO A 438 -1.18 -5.91 -13.83
N TYR A 439 -1.54 -5.04 -12.88
CA TYR A 439 -1.87 -3.63 -13.06
C TYR A 439 -0.71 -2.68 -12.76
N GLU A 440 0.49 -3.18 -12.41
CA GLU A 440 1.67 -2.35 -12.20
C GLU A 440 2.74 -2.59 -13.28
N GLY A 441 3.27 -1.50 -13.84
CA GLY A 441 4.26 -1.53 -14.91
C GLY A 441 3.65 -1.65 -16.32
N THR A 442 4.51 -1.72 -17.33
CA THR A 442 4.13 -1.69 -18.76
C THR A 442 4.27 -3.04 -19.46
N ASP A 443 4.93 -4.02 -18.83
CA ASP A 443 5.42 -5.23 -19.50
C ASP A 443 4.63 -6.49 -19.11
N ASN A 444 3.38 -6.32 -18.64
CA ASN A 444 2.52 -7.45 -18.31
C ASN A 444 1.86 -8.00 -19.59
N ALA A 445 1.82 -9.33 -19.70
CA ALA A 445 1.18 -9.99 -20.83
C ALA A 445 -0.33 -9.66 -20.87
N ARG A 446 -0.89 -9.53 -22.08
CA ARG A 446 -2.31 -9.21 -22.28
C ARG A 446 -3.23 -10.22 -21.60
N GLU A 447 -2.84 -11.49 -21.60
CA GLU A 447 -3.55 -12.59 -20.96
C GLU A 447 -3.63 -12.40 -19.44
N ALA A 448 -2.54 -11.94 -18.81
CA ALA A 448 -2.51 -11.67 -17.38
C ALA A 448 -3.39 -10.47 -16.99
N MET A 449 -3.44 -9.44 -17.85
CA MET A 449 -4.33 -8.30 -17.69
C MET A 449 -5.81 -8.70 -17.82
N ASN A 450 -6.16 -9.53 -18.82
CA ASN A 450 -7.52 -10.05 -18.98
C ASN A 450 -7.94 -10.91 -17.78
N ALA A 451 -7.09 -11.84 -17.35
CA ALA A 451 -7.35 -12.70 -16.20
C ALA A 451 -7.49 -11.92 -14.88
N TYR A 452 -6.86 -10.74 -14.78
CA TYR A 452 -7.06 -9.83 -13.65
C TYR A 452 -8.47 -9.22 -13.67
N LEU A 453 -8.92 -8.72 -14.82
CA LEU A 453 -10.27 -8.15 -14.95
C LEU A 453 -11.36 -9.21 -14.74
N GLU A 454 -11.21 -10.39 -15.34
CA GLU A 454 -12.11 -11.53 -15.13
C GLU A 454 -12.22 -11.92 -13.65
N TRP A 455 -11.09 -11.87 -12.93
CA TRP A 455 -11.08 -12.11 -11.49
C TRP A 455 -11.85 -11.02 -10.72
N GLU A 456 -11.65 -9.73 -11.03
CA GLU A 456 -12.40 -8.63 -10.39
C GLU A 456 -13.92 -8.80 -10.60
N TYR A 457 -14.38 -9.10 -11.82
CA TYR A 457 -15.80 -9.33 -12.09
C TYR A 457 -16.41 -10.48 -11.27
N GLY A 458 -15.60 -11.47 -10.89
CA GLY A 458 -16.04 -12.61 -10.07
C GLY A 458 -16.04 -12.34 -8.55
N LEU A 459 -15.64 -11.15 -8.08
CA LEU A 459 -15.48 -10.88 -6.65
C LEU A 459 -16.81 -10.79 -5.89
N VAL A 460 -17.86 -10.24 -6.48
CA VAL A 460 -19.18 -10.13 -5.81
C VAL A 460 -19.74 -11.51 -5.46
N ALA A 461 -19.66 -12.46 -6.41
CA ALA A 461 -20.09 -13.83 -6.15
C ALA A 461 -19.21 -14.57 -5.12
N GLN A 462 -17.94 -14.19 -4.96
CA GLN A 462 -17.07 -14.71 -3.89
C GLN A 462 -17.44 -14.09 -2.53
N LEU A 463 -17.79 -12.81 -2.47
CA LEU A 463 -18.30 -12.17 -1.25
C LEU A 463 -19.56 -12.87 -0.75
N ASP A 464 -20.48 -13.24 -1.66
CA ASP A 464 -21.70 -13.97 -1.30
C ASP A 464 -21.41 -15.36 -0.70
N ARG A 465 -20.35 -16.03 -1.16
CA ARG A 465 -19.92 -17.33 -0.61
C ARG A 465 -19.21 -17.20 0.73
N ASP A 466 -18.37 -16.17 0.89
CA ASP A 466 -17.70 -15.88 2.16
C ASP A 466 -18.69 -15.47 3.25
N GLY A 467 -19.56 -14.50 2.97
CA GLY A 467 -20.65 -14.09 3.86
C GLY A 467 -20.22 -13.40 5.17
N THR A 468 -18.95 -13.00 5.33
CA THR A 468 -18.44 -12.40 6.59
C THR A 468 -18.07 -10.91 6.49
N HIS A 469 -18.10 -10.35 5.27
CA HIS A 469 -17.63 -8.99 5.00
C HIS A 469 -18.49 -7.89 5.65
N GLY A 470 -19.81 -8.08 5.75
CA GLY A 470 -20.73 -7.09 6.35
C GLY A 470 -20.77 -5.73 5.65
N PHE A 471 -20.34 -5.66 4.38
CA PHE A 471 -20.36 -4.44 3.58
C PHE A 471 -21.78 -3.93 3.39
N PHE A 472 -21.91 -2.62 3.26
CA PHE A 472 -23.13 -1.95 2.81
C PHE A 472 -22.77 -0.77 1.91
N VAL A 473 -23.73 -0.28 1.13
CA VAL A 473 -23.54 0.89 0.26
C VAL A 473 -24.69 1.87 0.48
N ILE A 474 -24.37 3.15 0.70
CA ILE A 474 -25.32 4.22 1.08
C ILE A 474 -25.91 5.01 -0.09
#